data_AF-A0A4V2EZF8-F1
#
_entry.id   AF-A0A4V2EZF8-F1
#
_cell.length_a   1.000
_cell.length_b   1.000
_cell.length_c   1.000
_cell.angle_alpha   90.00
_cell.angle_beta   90.00
_cell.angle_gamma   90.00
#
_symmetry.space_group_name_H-M   'P 1'
#
loop_
_entity.id
_entity.type
_entity.pdbx_description
1 polymer ?
#
loop_
_entity_poly.entity_id
_entity_poly.type
_entity_poly.pdbx_seq_one_letter_code
_entity_poly.pdbx_strand_id
1 'polypeptide(L)'
;MAREEASPPEGNSFTRFFERVDRALEPVFGAPPMSPEDERPAVPADQQTCPICGHPMFEHVIDHSTPNTVLVCPTDERLPERDVSGPYNELGMPATGRRLEKFEEREEREAREEAEQR
;
A
#
# COMPACT_ATOMS: atom_id res chain seq x y z
N MET A 1 40.49 -12.46 -25.14
CA MET A 1 39.29 -12.52 -26.00
C MET A 1 38.11 -12.12 -25.12
N ALA A 2 37.90 -10.81 -24.97
CA ALA A 2 36.91 -10.01 -25.71
C ALA A 2 35.52 -10.18 -25.11
N ARG A 3 35.02 -9.08 -24.51
CA ARG A 3 33.66 -8.89 -23.99
C ARG A 3 32.66 -9.43 -25.01
N GLU A 4 31.88 -10.43 -24.63
CA GLU A 4 30.60 -10.68 -25.28
C GLU A 4 29.71 -9.49 -24.92
N GLU A 5 29.57 -8.60 -25.89
CA GLU A 5 28.72 -7.42 -25.85
C GLU A 5 27.29 -7.86 -25.56
N ALA A 6 26.68 -7.26 -24.54
CA ALA A 6 25.26 -7.38 -24.29
C ALA A 6 24.50 -6.91 -25.54
N SER A 7 23.99 -7.87 -26.32
CA SER A 7 23.05 -7.57 -27.40
C SER A 7 21.86 -6.81 -26.81
N PRO A 8 21.47 -5.64 -27.33
CA PRO A 8 20.27 -4.96 -26.85
C PRO A 8 19.06 -5.90 -27.07
N PRO A 9 18.21 -6.12 -26.06
CA PRO A 9 17.01 -6.93 -26.29
C PRO A 9 16.17 -6.25 -27.39
N GLU A 10 15.68 -7.03 -28.34
CA GLU A 10 14.71 -6.60 -29.36
C GLU A 10 13.38 -6.27 -28.67
N GLY A 11 13.34 -5.13 -27.96
CA GLY A 11 12.14 -4.57 -27.38
C GLY A 11 11.29 -3.91 -28.47
N ASN A 12 10.00 -4.22 -28.50
CA ASN A 12 9.04 -3.56 -29.38
C ASN A 12 9.05 -2.02 -29.14
N SER A 13 8.65 -1.24 -30.14
CA SER A 13 8.63 0.24 -30.07
C SER A 13 7.83 0.78 -28.89
N PHE A 14 6.82 0.03 -28.45
CA PHE A 14 6.01 0.30 -27.27
C PHE A 14 6.87 0.28 -25.99
N THR A 15 7.68 -0.76 -25.77
CA THR A 15 8.56 -0.86 -24.61
C THR A 15 9.58 0.28 -24.58
N ARG A 16 10.17 0.62 -25.74
CA ARG A 16 11.12 1.75 -25.88
C ARG A 16 10.51 3.10 -25.52
N PHE A 17 9.22 3.29 -25.81
CA PHE A 17 8.50 4.49 -25.42
C PHE A 17 8.39 4.60 -23.90
N PHE A 18 7.93 3.53 -23.23
CA PHE A 18 7.82 3.53 -21.77
C PHE A 18 9.17 3.68 -21.08
N GLU A 19 10.22 3.02 -21.57
CA GLU A 19 11.60 3.22 -21.07
C GLU A 19 12.04 4.69 -21.16
N ARG A 20 11.70 5.39 -22.26
CA ARG A 20 12.04 6.81 -22.43
C ARG A 20 11.26 7.70 -21.46
N VAL A 21 9.97 7.41 -21.27
CA VAL A 21 9.13 8.16 -20.33
C VAL A 21 9.64 7.95 -18.90
N ASP A 22 9.86 6.70 -18.51
CA ASP A 22 10.34 6.35 -17.17
C ASP A 22 11.66 7.05 -16.84
N ARG A 23 12.64 7.01 -17.77
CA ARG A 23 13.92 7.72 -17.64
C ARG A 23 13.78 9.25 -17.52
N ALA A 24 12.76 9.84 -18.13
CA ALA A 24 12.52 11.28 -18.03
C ALA A 24 11.87 11.66 -16.68
N LEU A 25 11.12 10.74 -16.08
CA LEU A 25 10.40 10.95 -14.83
C LEU A 25 11.23 10.57 -13.59
N GLU A 26 12.16 9.64 -13.72
CA GLU A 26 13.06 9.17 -12.65
C GLU A 26 13.74 10.30 -11.86
N PRO A 27 14.26 11.39 -12.46
CA PRO A 27 14.89 12.47 -11.69
C PRO A 27 13.92 13.30 -10.84
N VAL A 28 12.62 13.28 -11.18
CA VAL A 28 11.59 14.08 -10.50
C VAL A 28 10.97 13.30 -9.35
N PHE A 29 10.67 12.02 -9.57
CA PHE A 29 10.04 11.17 -8.57
C PHE A 29 11.05 10.41 -7.69
N GLY A 30 12.23 10.11 -8.24
CA GLY A 30 13.23 9.27 -7.58
C GLY A 30 12.78 7.81 -7.45
N ALA A 31 13.68 6.96 -6.93
CA ALA A 31 13.27 5.66 -6.44
C ALA A 31 12.29 5.85 -5.26
N PRO A 32 11.25 5.02 -5.14
CA PRO A 32 10.36 5.09 -3.99
C PRO A 32 11.20 4.94 -2.71
N PRO A 33 10.90 5.72 -1.65
CA PRO A 33 11.61 5.59 -0.40
C PRO A 33 11.36 4.18 0.15
N MET A 34 12.42 3.38 0.28
CA MET A 34 12.35 2.08 0.93
C MET A 34 12.02 2.35 2.40
N SER A 35 10.88 1.83 2.85
CA SER A 35 10.53 1.83 4.25
C SER A 35 11.38 0.76 4.97
N PRO A 36 11.64 0.91 6.28
CA PRO A 36 12.28 -0.15 7.08
C PRO A 36 11.46 -1.46 7.12
N GLU A 37 10.25 -1.47 6.56
CA GLU A 37 9.42 -2.67 6.42
C GLU A 37 9.82 -3.50 5.19
N ASP A 38 10.39 -2.86 4.16
CA ASP A 38 10.80 -3.50 2.90
C ASP A 38 12.06 -4.39 3.06
N GLU A 39 12.83 -4.19 4.13
CA GLU A 39 14.03 -4.99 4.44
C GLU A 39 13.71 -6.29 5.19
N ARG A 40 12.46 -6.49 5.62
CA ARG A 40 12.08 -7.71 6.34
C ARG A 40 12.06 -8.87 5.35
N PRO A 41 12.70 -10.01 5.67
CA PRO A 41 12.57 -11.20 4.84
C PRO A 41 11.08 -11.51 4.69
N ALA A 42 10.61 -11.58 3.45
CA ALA A 42 9.22 -11.89 3.15
C ALA A 42 8.86 -13.21 3.85
N VAL A 43 8.01 -13.12 4.87
CA VAL A 43 7.53 -14.32 5.56
C VAL A 43 6.79 -15.16 4.50
N PRO A 44 7.09 -16.45 4.38
CA PRO A 44 6.41 -17.33 3.43
C PRO A 44 4.89 -17.18 3.54
N ALA A 45 4.18 -17.21 2.41
CA ALA A 45 2.75 -16.88 2.36
C ALA A 45 1.87 -17.76 3.28
N ASP A 46 2.29 -19.00 3.52
CA ASP A 46 1.67 -19.95 4.44
C ASP A 46 1.83 -19.57 5.92
N GLN A 47 2.90 -18.84 6.25
CA GLN A 47 3.21 -18.36 7.61
C GLN A 47 2.69 -16.95 7.88
N GLN A 48 2.10 -16.29 6.87
CA GLN A 48 1.40 -15.02 7.06
C GLN A 48 0.15 -15.21 7.91
N THR A 49 -0.22 -14.20 8.68
CA THR A 49 -1.48 -14.20 9.43
C THR A 49 -2.63 -13.70 8.56
N CYS A 50 -3.80 -14.31 8.71
CA CYS A 50 -5.02 -13.86 8.06
C CYS A 50 -5.37 -12.44 8.54
N PRO A 51 -5.60 -11.46 7.65
CA PRO A 51 -5.97 -10.11 8.05
C PRO A 51 -7.39 -10.02 8.62
N ILE A 52 -8.19 -11.09 8.52
CA ILE A 52 -9.58 -11.13 9.01
C ILE A 52 -9.68 -11.80 10.38
N CYS A 53 -9.08 -12.97 10.59
CA CYS A 53 -9.20 -13.73 11.84
C CYS A 53 -7.88 -13.85 12.63
N GLY A 54 -6.76 -13.35 12.10
CA GLY A 54 -5.45 -13.38 12.76
C GLY A 54 -4.74 -14.72 12.78
N HIS A 55 -5.40 -15.83 12.47
CA HIS A 55 -4.82 -17.17 12.44
C HIS A 55 -3.87 -17.34 11.24
N PRO A 56 -2.85 -18.21 11.33
CA PRO A 56 -1.91 -18.40 10.23
C PRO A 56 -2.60 -18.99 8.99
N MET A 57 -2.13 -18.62 7.80
CA MET A 57 -2.77 -18.97 6.53
C MET A 57 -2.81 -20.48 6.27
N PHE A 58 -1.84 -21.25 6.77
CA PHE A 58 -1.85 -22.71 6.63
C PHE A 58 -3.03 -23.41 7.32
N GLU A 59 -3.72 -22.76 8.26
CA GLU A 59 -4.92 -23.30 8.93
C GLU A 59 -6.21 -23.10 8.10
N HIS A 60 -6.15 -22.31 7.04
CA HIS A 60 -7.31 -21.99 6.22
C HIS A 60 -7.54 -23.04 5.13
N VAL A 61 -8.81 -23.25 4.78
CA VAL A 61 -9.19 -24.14 3.68
C VAL A 61 -9.56 -23.29 2.47
N ILE A 62 -8.92 -23.54 1.34
CA ILE A 62 -9.28 -22.94 0.06
C ILE A 62 -10.23 -23.91 -0.66
N ASP A 63 -11.49 -23.50 -0.79
CA ASP A 63 -12.51 -24.23 -1.54
C ASP A 63 -12.53 -23.79 -3.01
N HIS A 64 -12.30 -24.75 -3.90
CA HIS A 64 -12.33 -24.60 -5.36
C HIS A 64 -13.53 -25.32 -6.00
N SER A 65 -14.53 -25.73 -5.22
CA SER A 65 -15.70 -26.47 -5.69
C SER A 65 -16.66 -25.64 -6.55
N THR A 66 -16.58 -24.32 -6.45
CA THR A 66 -17.39 -23.37 -7.25
C THR A 66 -16.49 -22.58 -8.22
N PRO A 67 -17.07 -21.89 -9.21
CA PRO A 67 -16.32 -20.96 -10.07
C PRO A 67 -15.60 -19.85 -9.29
N ASN A 68 -16.03 -19.56 -8.06
CA ASN A 68 -15.36 -18.64 -7.15
C ASN A 68 -14.50 -19.43 -6.16
N THR A 69 -13.21 -19.12 -6.10
CA THR A 69 -12.35 -19.62 -5.02
C THR A 69 -12.75 -18.96 -3.72
N VAL A 70 -13.11 -19.75 -2.71
CA VAL A 70 -13.51 -19.27 -1.38
C VAL A 70 -12.46 -19.69 -0.37
N LEU A 71 -11.96 -18.72 0.41
CA LEU A 71 -11.07 -18.99 1.55
C LEU A 71 -11.93 -19.07 2.82
N VAL A 72 -11.86 -20.19 3.54
CA VAL A 72 -12.61 -20.43 4.77
C VAL A 72 -11.68 -20.27 5.97
N CYS A 73 -12.07 -19.39 6.91
CA CYS A 73 -11.35 -19.17 8.17
C CYS A 73 -11.54 -20.37 9.13
N PRO A 74 -10.53 -20.69 9.97
CA PRO A 74 -10.65 -21.74 10.99
C PRO A 74 -11.53 -21.34 12.18
N THR A 75 -11.85 -20.05 12.31
CA THR A 75 -12.69 -19.47 13.37
C THR A 75 -13.67 -18.46 12.78
N ASP A 76 -14.79 -18.25 13.48
CA ASP A 76 -15.75 -17.18 13.23
C ASP A 76 -15.35 -15.85 13.89
N GLU A 77 -14.38 -15.89 14.82
CA GLU A 77 -13.84 -14.69 15.47
C GLU A 77 -13.05 -13.85 14.48
N ARG A 78 -13.38 -12.55 14.41
CA ARG A 78 -12.72 -11.59 13.55
C ARG A 78 -11.88 -10.64 14.37
N LEU A 79 -10.73 -10.25 13.81
CA LEU A 79 -9.94 -9.16 14.32
C LEU A 79 -10.82 -7.91 14.40
N PRO A 80 -10.68 -7.11 15.47
CA PRO A 80 -11.38 -5.83 15.55
C PRO A 80 -10.97 -4.95 14.37
N GLU A 81 -11.91 -4.11 13.93
CA GLU A 81 -11.59 -3.06 12.96
C GLU A 81 -10.43 -2.22 13.49
N ARG A 82 -9.51 -1.84 12.60
CA ARG A 82 -8.41 -0.95 12.99
C ARG A 82 -8.99 0.36 13.50
N ASP A 83 -8.63 0.72 14.73
CA ASP A 83 -8.94 2.02 15.28
C ASP A 83 -8.12 3.08 14.55
N VAL A 84 -8.75 3.72 13.57
CA VAL A 84 -8.15 4.85 12.85
C VAL A 84 -8.67 6.11 13.51
N SER A 85 -7.83 6.72 14.35
CA SER A 85 -8.09 8.03 14.91
C SER A 85 -7.65 9.13 13.94
N GLY A 86 -8.54 10.10 13.68
CA GLY A 86 -8.24 11.30 12.93
C GLY A 86 -8.98 11.43 11.58
N PRO A 87 -8.79 12.55 10.87
CA PRO A 87 -9.50 12.82 9.62
C PRO A 87 -9.00 11.91 8.50
N TYR A 88 -9.92 11.50 7.63
CA TYR A 88 -9.59 10.81 6.38
C TYR A 88 -9.33 11.83 5.26
N ASN A 89 -8.42 11.48 4.36
CA ASN A 89 -8.20 12.23 3.14
C ASN A 89 -9.17 11.83 2.02
N GLU A 90 -9.06 12.47 0.84
CA GLU A 90 -9.96 12.22 -0.30
C GLU A 90 -9.91 10.79 -0.89
N LEU A 91 -8.91 9.99 -0.52
CA LEU A 91 -8.78 8.58 -0.92
C LEU A 91 -9.32 7.62 0.15
N GLY A 92 -9.91 8.13 1.23
CA GLY A 92 -10.38 7.33 2.36
C GLY A 92 -9.25 6.75 3.20
N MET A 93 -8.02 7.27 3.06
CA MET A 93 -6.89 6.88 3.90
C MET A 93 -6.73 7.85 5.08
N PRO A 94 -6.19 7.42 6.23
CA PRO A 94 -5.88 8.32 7.32
C PRO A 94 -5.04 9.51 6.82
N ALA A 95 -5.38 10.73 7.20
CA ALA A 95 -4.59 11.89 6.84
C ALA A 95 -3.22 11.83 7.54
N THR A 96 -2.15 12.05 6.78
CA THR A 96 -0.78 12.07 7.30
C THR A 96 0.00 13.26 6.74
N GLY A 97 1.08 13.65 7.43
CA GLY A 97 1.97 14.74 7.02
C GLY A 97 1.24 16.05 6.75
N ARG A 98 1.56 16.71 5.63
CA ARG A 98 0.98 18.02 5.26
C ARG A 98 -0.54 18.05 5.18
N ARG A 99 -1.20 16.92 4.90
CA ARG A 99 -2.67 16.90 4.89
C ARG A 99 -3.22 16.99 6.31
N LEU A 100 -2.60 16.28 7.26
CA LEU A 100 -3.01 16.32 8.66
C LEU A 100 -2.84 17.74 9.23
N GLU A 101 -1.70 18.38 8.97
CA GLU A 101 -1.42 19.77 9.37
C GLU A 101 -2.53 20.73 8.90
N LYS A 102 -2.97 20.60 7.63
CA LYS A 102 -4.05 21.44 7.09
C LYS A 102 -5.41 21.19 7.76
N PHE A 103 -5.68 19.96 8.19
CA PHE A 103 -6.92 19.66 8.91
C PHE A 103 -6.88 20.27 10.31
N GLU A 104 -5.77 20.11 11.03
CA GLU A 104 -5.56 20.72 12.35
C GLU A 104 -5.68 22.25 12.29
N GLU A 105 -5.02 22.91 11.33
CA GLU A 105 -5.14 24.36 11.11
C GLU A 105 -6.59 24.82 10.83
N ARG A 106 -7.37 23.98 10.16
CA ARG A 106 -8.78 24.26 9.86
C ARG A 106 -9.64 24.12 11.11
N GLU A 107 -9.43 23.07 11.88
CA GLU A 107 -10.13 22.86 13.16
C GLU A 107 -9.81 23.98 14.16
N GLU A 108 -8.54 24.39 14.27
CA GLU A 108 -8.14 25.51 15.14
C GLU A 108 -8.80 26.84 14.73
N ARG A 109 -8.92 27.09 13.43
CA ARG A 109 -9.58 28.29 12.92
C ARG A 109 -11.08 28.27 13.23
N GLU A 110 -11.74 27.14 12.99
CA GLU A 110 -13.16 26.95 13.29
C GLU A 110 -13.44 27.11 14.80
N ALA A 111 -12.59 26.54 15.65
CA ALA A 111 -12.70 26.68 17.11
C ALA A 111 -12.55 28.13 17.59
N ARG A 112 -11.65 28.92 16.97
CA ARG A 112 -11.49 30.35 17.28
C ARG A 112 -12.73 31.14 16.86
N GLU A 113 -13.23 30.90 15.65
CA GLU A 113 -14.44 31.56 15.15
C GLU A 113 -15.66 31.24 16.02
N GLU A 114 -15.81 30.01 16.51
CA GLU A 114 -16.87 29.64 17.45
C GLU A 114 -16.73 30.31 18.82
N ALA A 115 -15.51 30.45 19.33
CA ALA A 115 -15.26 31.11 20.61
C ALA A 115 -15.53 32.62 20.54
N GLU A 116 -15.25 33.27 19.41
CA GLU A 116 -15.56 34.69 19.19
C GLU A 116 -17.07 34.95 19.01
N GLN A 117 -17.84 33.93 18.63
CA GLN A 117 -19.30 34.01 18.43
C GLN A 117 -20.12 33.70 19.70
N ARG A 118 -19.49 33.31 20.81
CA ARG A 118 -20.13 33.01 22.11
C ARG A 118 -19.98 34.16 23.10
#